data_AF-A0A7J6SIM8-F1
#
_entry.id   AF-A0A7J6SIM8-F1
#
_cell.length_a   1.000
_cell.length_b   1.000
_cell.length_c   1.000
_cell.angle_alpha   90.00
_cell.angle_beta   90.00
_cell.angle_gamma   90.00
#
_symmetry.space_group_name_H-M   'P 1'
#
loop_
_entity.id
_entity.type
_entity.pdbx_description
1 polymer ?
#
loop_
_entity_poly.entity_id
_entity_poly.type
_entity_poly.pdbx_seq_one_letter_code
_entity_poly.pdbx_strand_id
1 'polypeptide(L)'
;MRRLLLTLISLVILTGMPYSVCGLDNGLALTPPMGWLSWERFGCETDCVAHPDTCISERLYTDMADVLIRDGYKDVGYEYVNIDDCWSTKERDEKTGEILPDPQRFPHGIKWLADYMHRRGLKLGLYADIGTYTCGGYPGLEGHFEQDINTFAEWGIDSLKVDGCYADPTVFGKSYPELGRILNATNRPILYSCSWPAYLSDHAENDDVLAKEIAPACNLWRNYGDIEDSWASVQDIINFWARNTSTDILVRAAGPGHWNDPDMIL
;
A
#
# COMPACT_ATOMS: atom_id res chain seq x y z
N MET A 1 41.64 -8.09 65.25
CA MET A 1 41.84 -7.56 63.88
C MET A 1 41.31 -8.58 62.88
N ARG A 2 40.17 -8.32 62.24
CA ARG A 2 39.75 -8.89 60.95
C ARG A 2 38.45 -8.19 60.56
N ARG A 3 38.54 -7.18 59.71
CA ARG A 3 37.40 -6.51 59.09
C ARG A 3 36.96 -7.38 57.92
N LEU A 4 35.73 -7.89 57.93
CA LEU A 4 35.12 -8.48 56.73
C LEU A 4 34.71 -7.33 55.80
N LEU A 5 35.31 -7.30 54.61
CA LEU A 5 34.85 -6.47 53.49
C LEU A 5 33.69 -7.21 52.82
N LEU A 6 32.47 -6.67 52.91
CA LEU A 6 31.34 -7.09 52.08
C LEU A 6 31.43 -6.34 50.76
N THR A 7 31.88 -7.02 49.71
CA THR A 7 31.85 -6.49 48.35
C THR A 7 30.42 -6.64 47.81
N LEU A 8 29.67 -5.54 47.73
CA LEU A 8 28.40 -5.50 46.99
C LEU A 8 28.73 -5.62 45.50
N ILE A 9 28.41 -6.76 44.89
CA ILE A 9 28.38 -6.90 43.43
C ILE A 9 27.02 -6.35 42.98
N SER A 10 27.01 -5.11 42.50
CA SER A 10 25.84 -4.57 41.80
C SER A 10 25.66 -5.32 40.48
N LEU A 11 24.67 -6.20 40.43
CA LEU A 11 24.22 -6.84 39.20
C LEU A 11 23.53 -5.77 38.34
N VAL A 12 24.25 -5.17 37.40
CA VAL A 12 23.66 -4.30 36.38
C VAL A 12 22.93 -5.21 35.40
N ILE A 13 21.62 -5.34 35.55
CA ILE A 13 20.75 -5.95 34.54
C ILE A 13 20.69 -4.94 33.40
N LEU A 14 21.46 -5.17 32.34
CA LEU A 14 21.30 -4.47 31.07
C LEU A 14 19.95 -4.93 30.47
N THR A 15 18.87 -4.25 30.82
CA THR A 15 17.61 -4.38 30.08
C THR A 15 17.87 -3.77 28.71
N GLY A 16 18.12 -4.61 27.70
CA GLY A 16 18.15 -4.15 26.32
C GLY A 16 16.83 -3.45 26.03
N MET A 17 16.87 -2.15 25.72
CA MET A 17 15.69 -1.48 25.18
C MET A 17 15.32 -2.25 23.91
N PRO A 18 14.09 -2.79 23.79
CA PRO A 18 13.65 -3.28 22.49
C PRO A 18 13.79 -2.11 21.50
N TYR A 19 14.53 -2.35 20.43
CA TYR A 19 14.60 -1.43 19.30
C TYR A 19 13.22 -1.42 18.64
N SER A 20 12.31 -0.59 19.15
CA SER A 20 11.02 -0.33 18.52
C SER A 20 11.25 0.54 17.30
N VAL A 21 10.91 0.04 16.11
CA VAL A 21 10.83 0.84 14.89
C VAL A 21 9.65 1.80 15.01
N CYS A 22 9.85 3.06 14.65
CA CYS A 22 8.79 4.06 14.65
C CYS A 22 8.06 3.98 13.30
N GLY A 23 6.77 3.65 13.31
CA GLY A 23 5.95 3.62 12.10
C GLY A 23 5.29 4.95 11.77
N LEU A 24 4.62 5.00 10.61
CA LEU A 24 3.69 6.07 10.27
C LEU A 24 2.52 6.09 11.28
N ASP A 25 2.43 7.16 12.07
CA ASP A 25 1.38 7.32 13.10
C ASP A 25 0.21 8.18 12.57
N ASN A 26 -0.52 7.64 11.60
CA ASN A 26 -1.76 8.23 11.06
C ASN A 26 -3.04 7.60 11.65
N GLY A 27 -2.91 6.75 12.68
CA GLY A 27 -4.01 6.06 13.33
C GLY A 27 -4.66 4.92 12.52
N LEU A 28 -4.08 4.53 11.38
CA LEU A 28 -4.55 3.44 10.53
C LEU A 28 -3.63 2.21 10.63
N ALA A 29 -4.04 1.10 10.01
CA ALA A 29 -3.29 -0.16 9.98
C ALA A 29 -2.84 -0.68 11.37
N LEU A 30 -3.59 -0.43 12.44
CA LEU A 30 -3.23 -0.96 13.77
C LEU A 30 -3.24 -2.49 13.83
N THR A 31 -3.96 -3.12 12.90
CA THR A 31 -3.83 -4.52 12.47
C THR A 31 -3.58 -4.55 10.96
N PRO A 32 -3.08 -5.67 10.39
CA PRO A 32 -2.94 -5.78 8.94
C PRO A 32 -4.26 -5.47 8.23
N PRO A 33 -4.27 -4.65 7.16
CA PRO A 33 -5.49 -4.32 6.45
C PRO A 33 -6.07 -5.57 5.77
N MET A 34 -7.40 -5.68 5.77
CA MET A 34 -8.12 -6.79 5.14
C MET A 34 -9.08 -6.24 4.09
N GLY A 35 -9.03 -6.80 2.88
CA GLY A 35 -9.84 -6.33 1.77
C GLY A 35 -9.65 -7.16 0.51
N TRP A 36 -10.11 -6.59 -0.59
CA TRP A 36 -10.03 -7.16 -1.92
C TRP A 36 -9.31 -6.16 -2.84
N LEU A 37 -8.45 -6.65 -3.74
CA LEU A 37 -7.69 -5.84 -4.69
C LEU A 37 -7.77 -6.50 -6.08
N SER A 38 -7.94 -5.71 -7.13
CA SER A 38 -8.30 -6.24 -8.46
C SER A 38 -7.14 -6.90 -9.24
N TRP A 39 -5.87 -6.62 -8.92
CA TRP A 39 -4.73 -6.87 -9.80
C TRP A 39 -4.54 -8.33 -10.19
N GLU A 40 -4.35 -9.24 -9.24
CA GLU A 40 -3.95 -10.62 -9.55
C GLU A 40 -4.97 -11.32 -10.47
N ARG A 41 -6.26 -11.20 -10.12
CA ARG A 41 -7.32 -11.91 -10.84
C ARG A 41 -7.77 -11.21 -12.14
N PHE A 42 -7.81 -9.87 -12.17
CA PHE A 42 -8.42 -9.11 -13.26
C PHE A 42 -7.38 -8.36 -14.13
N GLY A 43 -6.16 -8.20 -13.63
CA GLY A 43 -5.06 -7.53 -14.33
C GLY A 43 -5.45 -6.15 -14.86
N CYS A 44 -5.03 -5.89 -16.10
CA CYS A 44 -5.31 -4.66 -16.83
C CYS A 44 -6.35 -4.89 -17.96
N GLU A 45 -7.36 -5.74 -17.74
CA GLU A 45 -8.42 -5.98 -18.72
C GLU A 45 -9.30 -4.73 -18.89
N THR A 46 -9.23 -4.06 -20.04
CA THR A 46 -9.95 -2.81 -20.30
C THR A 46 -10.97 -2.91 -21.44
N ASP A 47 -11.06 -4.05 -22.12
CA ASP A 47 -12.07 -4.29 -23.16
C ASP A 47 -13.40 -4.72 -22.51
N CYS A 48 -14.18 -3.73 -22.09
CA CYS A 48 -15.51 -3.97 -21.53
C CYS A 48 -16.56 -4.44 -22.55
N VAL A 49 -16.25 -4.47 -23.85
CA VAL A 49 -17.14 -5.03 -24.87
C VAL A 49 -16.96 -6.54 -24.93
N ALA A 50 -15.71 -7.01 -24.96
CA ALA A 50 -15.39 -8.43 -24.95
C ALA A 50 -15.55 -9.06 -23.56
N HIS A 51 -15.24 -8.31 -22.50
CA HIS A 51 -15.14 -8.78 -21.12
C HIS A 51 -15.97 -7.92 -20.15
N PRO A 52 -17.30 -7.78 -20.36
CA PRO A 52 -18.15 -6.82 -19.63
C PRO A 52 -18.29 -7.08 -18.11
N ASP A 53 -17.98 -8.30 -17.66
CA ASP A 53 -18.08 -8.69 -16.24
C ASP A 53 -16.70 -8.79 -15.55
N THR A 54 -15.60 -8.64 -16.30
CA THR A 54 -14.23 -8.76 -15.77
C THR A 54 -13.32 -7.61 -16.15
N CYS A 55 -13.77 -6.66 -16.99
CA CYS A 55 -12.99 -5.46 -17.26
C CYS A 55 -12.94 -4.53 -16.04
N ILE A 56 -11.84 -3.80 -15.91
CA ILE A 56 -11.63 -2.76 -14.91
C ILE A 56 -12.63 -1.62 -15.15
N SER A 57 -13.73 -1.63 -14.40
CA SER A 57 -14.86 -0.71 -14.52
C SER A 57 -15.54 -0.52 -13.18
N GLU A 58 -16.26 0.58 -12.99
CA GLU A 58 -17.00 0.84 -11.74
C GLU A 58 -17.98 -0.30 -11.40
N ARG A 59 -18.53 -0.99 -12.42
CA ARG A 59 -19.42 -2.14 -12.25
C ARG A 59 -18.72 -3.30 -11.55
N LEU A 60 -17.50 -3.64 -11.95
CA LEU A 60 -16.68 -4.68 -11.31
C LEU A 60 -16.56 -4.39 -9.81
N TYR A 61 -16.21 -3.16 -9.44
CA TYR A 61 -16.02 -2.78 -8.05
C TYR A 61 -17.33 -2.75 -7.26
N THR A 62 -18.46 -2.32 -7.85
CA THR A 62 -19.77 -2.40 -7.19
C THR A 62 -20.22 -3.84 -6.97
N ASP A 63 -19.96 -4.73 -7.93
CA ASP A 63 -20.31 -6.15 -7.82
C ASP A 63 -19.48 -6.82 -6.71
N MET A 64 -18.18 -6.54 -6.63
CA MET A 64 -17.31 -7.05 -5.56
C MET A 64 -17.71 -6.53 -4.19
N ALA A 65 -18.07 -5.25 -4.08
CA ALA A 65 -18.57 -4.67 -2.84
C ALA A 65 -19.86 -5.38 -2.35
N ASP A 66 -20.79 -5.67 -3.26
CA ASP A 66 -22.02 -6.37 -2.92
C ASP A 66 -21.75 -7.84 -2.53
N VAL A 67 -20.78 -8.51 -3.17
CA VAL A 67 -20.31 -9.86 -2.78
C VAL A 67 -19.71 -9.86 -1.37
N LEU A 68 -18.82 -8.92 -1.06
CA LEU A 68 -18.17 -8.83 0.26
C LEU A 68 -19.19 -8.75 1.39
N ILE A 69 -20.32 -8.09 1.16
CA ILE A 69 -21.40 -7.94 2.14
C ILE A 69 -22.30 -9.18 2.15
N ARG A 70 -22.81 -9.57 0.98
CA ARG A 70 -23.79 -10.66 0.85
C ARG A 70 -23.23 -11.98 1.38
N ASP A 71 -21.95 -12.24 1.12
CA ASP A 71 -21.32 -13.52 1.39
C ASP A 71 -20.52 -13.50 2.73
N GLY A 72 -20.60 -12.40 3.49
CA GLY A 72 -20.12 -12.32 4.88
C GLY A 72 -18.63 -11.98 5.06
N TYR A 73 -17.90 -11.65 3.99
CA TYR A 73 -16.49 -11.24 4.08
C TYR A 73 -16.30 -9.98 4.94
N LYS A 74 -17.20 -9.00 4.79
CA LYS A 74 -17.20 -7.79 5.61
C LYS A 74 -17.38 -8.10 7.09
N ASP A 75 -18.21 -9.09 7.43
CA ASP A 75 -18.48 -9.47 8.82
C ASP A 75 -17.27 -10.10 9.52
N VAL A 76 -16.31 -10.62 8.73
CA VAL A 76 -15.04 -11.17 9.23
C VAL A 76 -13.85 -10.24 8.99
N GLY A 77 -14.09 -8.98 8.59
CA GLY A 77 -13.08 -7.91 8.59
C GLY A 77 -12.60 -7.43 7.23
N TYR A 78 -13.03 -8.02 6.10
CA TYR A 78 -12.66 -7.53 4.77
C TYR A 78 -13.44 -6.25 4.44
N GLU A 79 -12.81 -5.10 4.62
CA GLU A 79 -13.47 -3.79 4.52
C GLU A 79 -12.97 -2.89 3.39
N TYR A 80 -11.80 -3.16 2.81
CA TYR A 80 -11.26 -2.39 1.68
C TYR A 80 -11.62 -3.04 0.34
N VAL A 81 -12.07 -2.23 -0.62
CA VAL A 81 -12.22 -2.59 -2.04
C VAL A 81 -11.26 -1.71 -2.82
N ASN A 82 -10.15 -2.27 -3.30
CA ASN A 82 -9.04 -1.53 -3.87
C ASN A 82 -9.01 -1.64 -5.40
N ILE A 83 -9.04 -0.49 -6.05
CA ILE A 83 -8.76 -0.34 -7.47
C ILE A 83 -7.24 -0.38 -7.64
N ASP A 84 -6.75 -1.25 -8.53
CA ASP A 84 -5.34 -1.27 -8.94
C ASP A 84 -5.13 -0.46 -10.24
N ASP A 85 -4.06 -0.74 -10.99
CA ASP A 85 -3.75 -0.02 -12.24
C ASP A 85 -4.91 -0.03 -13.26
N CYS A 86 -4.76 0.79 -14.29
CA CYS A 86 -5.62 0.83 -15.47
C CYS A 86 -7.02 1.41 -15.26
N TRP A 87 -7.28 2.15 -14.17
CA TRP A 87 -8.56 2.81 -13.91
C TRP A 87 -8.76 4.14 -14.64
N SER A 88 -7.67 4.84 -14.98
CA SER A 88 -7.69 6.20 -15.50
C SER A 88 -7.74 6.29 -17.03
N THR A 89 -7.89 7.50 -17.55
CA THR A 89 -7.58 7.85 -18.93
C THR A 89 -6.08 7.72 -19.20
N LYS A 90 -5.70 7.47 -20.46
CA LYS A 90 -4.28 7.36 -20.85
C LYS A 90 -3.51 8.69 -20.79
N GLU A 91 -4.24 9.79 -20.84
CA GLU A 91 -3.70 11.15 -20.75
C GLU A 91 -4.38 11.90 -19.61
N ARG A 92 -3.66 12.84 -19.00
CA ARG A 92 -4.22 13.81 -18.05
C ARG A 92 -5.20 14.75 -18.77
N ASP A 93 -6.11 15.36 -18.02
CA ASP A 93 -6.93 16.45 -18.58
C ASP A 93 -6.03 17.58 -19.09
N GLU A 94 -6.22 18.00 -20.35
CA GLU A 94 -5.36 19.01 -20.97
C GLU A 94 -5.45 20.39 -20.30
N LYS A 95 -6.54 20.69 -19.59
CA LYS A 95 -6.78 22.00 -18.99
C LYS A 95 -6.40 22.04 -17.52
N THR A 96 -6.78 21.01 -16.77
CA THR A 96 -6.54 20.94 -15.32
C THR A 96 -5.25 20.22 -14.99
N GLY A 97 -4.76 19.33 -15.85
CA GLY A 97 -3.63 18.44 -15.56
C GLY A 97 -3.99 17.26 -14.65
N GLU A 98 -5.26 17.07 -14.32
CA GLU A 98 -5.72 16.01 -13.41
C GLU A 98 -5.70 14.64 -14.08
N ILE A 99 -5.43 13.60 -13.29
CA ILE A 99 -5.73 12.22 -13.68
C ILE A 99 -7.25 12.04 -13.63
N LEU A 100 -7.87 11.64 -14.75
CA LEU A 100 -9.30 11.38 -14.81
C LEU A 100 -9.58 9.88 -14.83
N PRO A 101 -10.65 9.40 -14.18
CA PRO A 101 -11.13 8.05 -14.41
C PRO A 101 -11.60 7.90 -15.87
N ASP A 102 -11.43 6.71 -16.44
CA ASP A 102 -11.92 6.46 -17.80
C ASP A 102 -13.45 6.65 -17.86
N PRO A 103 -13.97 7.59 -18.67
CA PRO A 103 -15.39 7.95 -18.63
C PRO A 103 -16.33 6.88 -19.20
N GLN A 104 -15.82 5.90 -19.94
CA GLN A 104 -16.62 4.78 -20.44
C GLN A 104 -16.72 3.67 -19.38
N ARG A 105 -15.63 3.44 -18.64
CA ARG A 105 -15.54 2.37 -17.64
C ARG A 105 -15.97 2.82 -16.24
N PHE A 106 -15.86 4.11 -15.94
CA PHE A 106 -16.25 4.75 -14.69
C PHE A 106 -17.13 6.00 -14.97
N PRO A 107 -18.28 5.85 -15.64
CA PRO A 107 -19.13 6.98 -16.06
C PRO A 107 -19.65 7.84 -14.91
N HIS A 108 -19.72 7.32 -13.67
CA HIS A 108 -20.11 8.13 -12.50
C HIS A 108 -18.90 8.72 -11.74
N GLY A 109 -17.69 8.32 -12.10
CA GLY A 109 -16.44 8.77 -11.49
C GLY A 109 -16.11 8.16 -10.13
N ILE A 110 -14.86 8.33 -9.69
CA ILE A 110 -14.32 7.72 -8.47
C ILE A 110 -15.04 8.20 -7.20
N LYS A 111 -15.41 9.49 -7.15
CA LYS A 111 -16.17 10.02 -6.01
C LYS A 111 -17.49 9.28 -5.78
N TRP A 112 -18.24 9.01 -6.85
CA TRP A 112 -19.49 8.27 -6.74
C TRP A 112 -19.25 6.84 -6.24
N LEU A 113 -18.17 6.20 -6.71
CA LEU A 113 -17.80 4.86 -6.30
C LEU A 113 -17.37 4.82 -4.83
N ALA A 114 -16.64 5.83 -4.35
CA ALA A 114 -16.29 5.98 -2.93
C ALA A 114 -17.57 6.12 -2.09
N ASP A 115 -18.48 7.01 -2.49
CA ASP A 115 -19.78 7.18 -1.82
C ASP A 115 -20.61 5.86 -1.83
N TYR A 116 -20.47 5.02 -2.88
CA TYR A 116 -21.08 3.70 -2.95
C TYR A 116 -20.52 2.73 -1.91
N MET A 117 -19.19 2.70 -1.73
CA MET A 117 -18.51 1.89 -0.71
C MET A 117 -18.90 2.36 0.70
N HIS A 118 -18.87 3.67 0.95
CA HIS A 118 -19.14 4.22 2.29
C HIS A 118 -20.58 3.95 2.75
N ARG A 119 -21.58 4.03 1.84
CA ARG A 119 -22.98 3.68 2.16
C ARG A 119 -23.16 2.23 2.60
N ARG A 120 -22.19 1.37 2.28
CA ARG A 120 -22.15 -0.06 2.62
C ARG A 120 -21.25 -0.37 3.81
N GLY A 121 -20.63 0.65 4.40
CA GLY A 121 -19.63 0.48 5.46
C GLY A 121 -18.36 -0.20 4.97
N LEU A 122 -18.05 -0.09 3.67
CA LEU A 122 -16.78 -0.48 3.07
C LEU A 122 -15.94 0.78 2.83
N LYS A 123 -14.67 0.58 2.47
CA LYS A 123 -13.65 1.58 2.17
C LYS A 123 -13.19 1.43 0.73
N LEU A 124 -12.92 2.54 0.04
CA LEU A 124 -12.42 2.51 -1.33
C LEU A 124 -10.91 2.76 -1.37
N GLY A 125 -10.16 1.85 -1.98
CA GLY A 125 -8.77 2.08 -2.33
C GLY A 125 -8.59 2.50 -3.78
N LEU A 126 -7.56 3.31 -4.02
CA LEU A 126 -7.10 3.70 -5.35
C LEU A 126 -5.63 3.33 -5.53
N TYR A 127 -5.19 3.38 -6.78
CA TYR A 127 -3.82 3.13 -7.19
C TYR A 127 -3.23 4.33 -7.94
N ALA A 128 -1.94 4.56 -7.69
CA ALA A 128 -1.11 5.50 -8.40
C ALA A 128 0.32 4.97 -8.50
N ASP A 129 1.20 5.71 -9.17
CA ASP A 129 2.62 5.39 -9.29
C ASP A 129 3.45 6.65 -9.01
N ILE A 130 4.56 6.50 -8.30
CA ILE A 130 5.45 7.61 -7.93
C ILE A 130 6.14 8.27 -9.14
N GLY A 131 6.26 7.54 -10.26
CA GLY A 131 6.97 7.96 -11.46
C GLY A 131 6.14 8.71 -12.49
N THR A 132 6.66 8.78 -13.72
CA THR A 132 6.01 9.47 -14.85
C THR A 132 4.79 8.72 -15.39
N TYR A 133 4.79 7.39 -15.30
CA TYR A 133 3.69 6.53 -15.71
C TYR A 133 3.51 5.40 -14.70
N THR A 134 2.30 4.86 -14.63
CA THR A 134 2.03 3.59 -13.95
C THR A 134 2.67 2.43 -14.71
N CYS A 135 2.81 1.27 -14.07
CA CYS A 135 3.29 0.05 -14.73
C CYS A 135 2.46 -0.34 -15.97
N GLY A 136 1.16 -0.07 -15.97
CA GLY A 136 0.24 -0.22 -17.11
C GLY A 136 0.31 0.90 -18.15
N GLY A 137 1.22 1.86 -18.00
CA GLY A 137 1.42 2.99 -18.90
C GLY A 137 0.28 4.01 -18.86
N TYR A 138 -0.27 4.29 -17.69
CA TYR A 138 -1.21 5.39 -17.43
C TYR A 138 -0.47 6.55 -16.74
N PRO A 139 -1.04 7.76 -16.61
CA PRO A 139 -0.35 8.88 -15.97
C PRO A 139 0.09 8.56 -14.52
N GLY A 140 1.39 8.73 -14.23
CA GLY A 140 1.96 8.63 -12.88
C GLY A 140 2.01 9.99 -12.18
N LEU A 141 2.36 10.02 -10.90
CA LEU A 141 2.26 11.19 -10.03
C LEU A 141 3.38 12.23 -10.24
N GLU A 142 4.48 11.89 -10.91
CA GLU A 142 5.65 12.78 -11.00
C GLU A 142 5.26 14.20 -11.48
N GLY A 143 5.68 15.21 -10.71
CA GLY A 143 5.37 16.62 -10.95
C GLY A 143 3.98 17.10 -10.48
N HIS A 144 3.12 16.20 -9.98
CA HIS A 144 1.71 16.49 -9.68
C HIS A 144 1.24 16.00 -8.29
N PHE A 145 2.16 15.66 -7.37
CA PHE A 145 1.83 15.02 -6.08
C PHE A 145 0.75 15.78 -5.29
N GLU A 146 0.93 17.08 -5.03
CA GLU A 146 -0.03 17.86 -4.25
C GLU A 146 -1.40 17.93 -4.94
N GLN A 147 -1.42 18.12 -6.26
CA GLN A 147 -2.67 18.19 -7.02
C GLN A 147 -3.42 16.86 -6.95
N ASP A 148 -2.79 15.77 -7.37
CA ASP A 148 -3.43 14.47 -7.50
C ASP A 148 -3.88 13.93 -6.12
N ILE A 149 -3.07 14.09 -5.08
CA ILE A 149 -3.44 13.65 -3.73
C ILE A 149 -4.61 14.46 -3.16
N ASN A 150 -4.67 15.77 -3.41
CA ASN A 150 -5.83 16.57 -3.01
C ASN A 150 -7.09 16.10 -3.76
N THR A 151 -7.00 15.88 -5.08
CA THR A 151 -8.11 15.34 -5.89
C THR A 151 -8.60 13.99 -5.36
N PHE A 152 -7.69 13.08 -5.05
CA PHE A 152 -8.04 11.76 -4.52
C PHE A 152 -8.70 11.85 -3.13
N ALA A 153 -8.18 12.72 -2.25
CA ALA A 153 -8.77 12.96 -0.95
C ALA A 153 -10.18 13.59 -1.06
N GLU A 154 -10.40 14.49 -2.02
CA GLU A 154 -11.71 15.09 -2.33
C GLU A 154 -12.71 14.06 -2.89
N TRP A 155 -12.25 13.09 -3.68
CA TRP A 155 -13.07 11.96 -4.10
C TRP A 155 -13.47 11.05 -2.94
N GLY A 156 -12.68 11.05 -1.86
CA GLY A 156 -12.98 10.31 -0.64
C GLY A 156 -12.39 8.90 -0.62
N ILE A 157 -11.22 8.68 -1.22
CA ILE A 157 -10.53 7.39 -1.10
C ILE A 157 -10.06 7.16 0.34
N ASP A 158 -9.96 5.91 0.76
CA ASP A 158 -9.57 5.49 2.12
C ASP A 158 -8.21 4.77 2.14
N SER A 159 -7.72 4.34 0.98
CA SER A 159 -6.37 3.81 0.81
C SER A 159 -5.78 4.19 -0.53
N LEU A 160 -4.45 4.33 -0.59
CA LEU A 160 -3.70 4.56 -1.81
C LEU A 160 -2.53 3.57 -1.88
N LYS A 161 -2.53 2.72 -2.90
CA LYS A 161 -1.35 1.95 -3.32
C LYS A 161 -0.52 2.82 -4.27
N VAL A 162 0.78 2.93 -4.01
CA VAL A 162 1.70 3.71 -4.83
C VAL A 162 2.84 2.83 -5.31
N ASP A 163 2.88 2.62 -6.61
CA ASP A 163 3.90 1.83 -7.28
C ASP A 163 5.16 2.63 -7.65
N GLY A 164 6.17 1.95 -8.17
CA GLY A 164 7.50 2.49 -8.45
C GLY A 164 7.95 2.46 -9.90
N CYS A 165 7.06 2.17 -10.86
CA CYS A 165 7.45 2.09 -12.26
C CYS A 165 7.83 3.47 -12.83
N TYR A 166 8.63 3.49 -13.89
CA TYR A 166 9.00 4.72 -14.61
C TYR A 166 9.58 5.85 -13.74
N ALA A 167 10.24 5.49 -12.63
CA ALA A 167 10.99 6.36 -11.74
C ALA A 167 12.38 5.79 -11.46
N ASP A 168 13.35 6.66 -11.19
CA ASP A 168 14.68 6.25 -10.74
C ASP A 168 14.63 5.88 -9.24
N PRO A 169 14.93 4.64 -8.83
CA PRO A 169 14.85 4.25 -7.41
C PRO A 169 15.69 5.10 -6.46
N THR A 170 16.70 5.82 -6.96
CA THR A 170 17.50 6.75 -6.15
C THR A 170 16.69 7.94 -5.59
N VAL A 171 15.51 8.23 -6.14
CA VAL A 171 14.64 9.33 -5.67
C VAL A 171 13.65 8.88 -4.59
N PHE A 172 13.44 7.58 -4.40
CA PHE A 172 12.38 7.06 -3.52
C PHE A 172 12.52 7.49 -2.06
N GLY A 173 13.76 7.61 -1.56
CA GLY A 173 14.08 8.17 -0.23
C GLY A 173 13.53 9.58 0.02
N LYS A 174 13.17 10.31 -1.04
CA LYS A 174 12.52 11.61 -0.96
C LYS A 174 11.05 11.53 -1.35
N SER A 175 10.75 10.89 -2.48
CA SER A 175 9.42 10.94 -3.09
C SER A 175 8.36 10.22 -2.26
N TYR A 176 8.63 9.01 -1.75
CA TYR A 176 7.64 8.27 -0.96
C TYR A 176 7.33 8.96 0.39
N PRO A 177 8.34 9.44 1.17
CA PRO A 177 8.07 10.23 2.38
C PRO A 177 7.41 11.59 2.11
N GLU A 178 7.70 12.23 0.97
CA GLU A 178 7.03 13.45 0.55
C GLU A 178 5.55 13.22 0.28
N LEU A 179 5.22 12.18 -0.49
CA LEU A 179 3.85 11.83 -0.77
C LEU A 179 3.07 11.47 0.51
N GLY A 180 3.69 10.75 1.45
CA GLY A 180 3.11 10.47 2.77
C GLY A 180 2.80 11.75 3.57
N ARG A 181 3.67 12.77 3.51
CA ARG A 181 3.42 14.09 4.12
C ARG A 181 2.24 14.81 3.46
N ILE A 182 2.16 14.76 2.13
CA ILE A 182 1.08 15.38 1.36
C ILE A 182 -0.27 14.69 1.68
N LEU A 183 -0.30 13.36 1.71
CA LEU A 183 -1.47 12.57 2.14
C LEU A 183 -1.96 13.02 3.51
N ASN A 184 -1.06 13.15 4.49
CA ASN A 184 -1.42 13.60 5.83
C ASN A 184 -1.95 15.06 5.85
N ALA A 185 -1.40 15.93 5.00
CA ALA A 185 -1.82 17.34 4.89
C ALA A 185 -3.26 17.52 4.38
N THR A 186 -3.83 16.51 3.72
CA THR A 186 -5.26 16.52 3.30
C THR A 186 -6.24 16.47 4.47
N ASN A 187 -5.77 16.11 5.69
CA ASN A 187 -6.60 15.82 6.87
C ASN A 187 -7.63 14.70 6.69
N ARG A 188 -7.50 13.90 5.62
CA ARG A 188 -8.25 12.66 5.44
C ARG A 188 -7.36 11.49 5.84
N PRO A 189 -7.79 10.59 6.75
CA PRO A 189 -7.07 9.36 7.00
C PRO A 189 -7.10 8.47 5.75
N ILE A 190 -5.93 8.28 5.13
CA ILE A 190 -5.75 7.42 3.94
C ILE A 190 -4.66 6.41 4.27
N LEU A 191 -4.98 5.12 4.17
CA LEU A 191 -4.04 4.02 4.34
C LEU A 191 -3.02 4.06 3.18
N TYR A 192 -1.74 4.18 3.51
CA TYR A 192 -0.69 4.36 2.50
C TYR A 192 0.12 3.08 2.29
N SER A 193 -0.07 2.44 1.14
CA SER A 193 0.61 1.21 0.72
C SER A 193 1.73 1.54 -0.29
N CYS A 194 2.97 1.28 0.08
CA CYS A 194 4.14 1.68 -0.70
C CYS A 194 4.81 0.48 -1.39
N SER A 195 5.02 0.52 -2.70
CA SER A 195 5.84 -0.52 -3.35
C SER A 195 7.34 -0.30 -3.24
N TRP A 196 7.78 0.77 -2.55
CA TRP A 196 9.17 1.23 -2.49
C TRP A 196 10.21 0.10 -2.37
N PRO A 197 10.20 -0.79 -1.36
CA PRO A 197 11.25 -1.80 -1.23
C PRO A 197 11.31 -2.76 -2.44
N ALA A 198 10.19 -3.15 -3.04
CA ALA A 198 10.15 -4.08 -4.17
C ALA A 198 10.97 -3.60 -5.39
N TYR A 199 11.15 -2.29 -5.55
CA TYR A 199 11.90 -1.68 -6.64
C TYR A 199 13.37 -1.37 -6.30
N LEU A 200 13.81 -1.64 -5.07
CA LEU A 200 15.22 -1.56 -4.70
C LEU A 200 15.92 -2.86 -5.06
N SER A 201 17.17 -2.77 -5.54
CA SER A 201 17.97 -3.93 -5.93
C SER A 201 18.22 -4.93 -4.80
N ASP A 202 18.17 -4.45 -3.56
CA ASP A 202 18.35 -5.22 -2.33
C ASP A 202 17.04 -5.44 -1.57
N HIS A 203 15.88 -5.07 -2.13
CA HIS A 203 14.58 -5.20 -1.49
C HIS A 203 14.44 -4.55 -0.10
N ALA A 204 15.26 -3.52 0.18
CA ALA A 204 15.45 -2.94 1.52
C ALA A 204 15.84 -3.97 2.59
N GLU A 205 16.61 -4.99 2.22
CA GLU A 205 17.19 -5.97 3.16
C GLU A 205 18.22 -5.33 4.11
N ASN A 206 18.65 -4.09 3.85
CA ASN A 206 19.54 -3.31 4.71
C ASN A 206 18.80 -2.61 5.87
N ASP A 207 19.26 -2.85 7.09
CA ASP A 207 18.68 -2.45 8.38
C ASP A 207 18.23 -0.98 8.48
N ASP A 208 18.98 -0.06 7.86
CA ASP A 208 18.79 1.36 8.08
C ASP A 208 17.63 1.96 7.27
N VAL A 209 17.43 1.52 6.02
CA VAL A 209 16.42 2.13 5.13
C VAL A 209 15.01 1.73 5.56
N LEU A 210 14.78 0.44 5.82
CA LEU A 210 13.47 -0.06 6.20
C LEU A 210 12.97 0.58 7.51
N ALA A 211 13.81 0.56 8.55
CA ALA A 211 13.41 1.05 9.87
C ALA A 211 13.41 2.58 10.00
N LYS A 212 14.32 3.30 9.32
CA LYS A 212 14.47 4.75 9.49
C LYS A 212 13.73 5.57 8.44
N GLU A 213 13.39 4.98 7.29
CA GLU A 213 12.78 5.71 6.18
C GLU A 213 11.42 5.13 5.78
N ILE A 214 11.33 3.83 5.49
CA ILE A 214 10.10 3.21 4.95
C ILE A 214 9.02 3.09 6.02
N ALA A 215 9.34 2.47 7.16
CA ALA A 215 8.35 2.26 8.23
C ALA A 215 7.74 3.57 8.76
N PRO A 216 8.51 4.66 8.98
CA PRO A 216 7.93 5.97 9.33
C PRO A 216 7.08 6.62 8.24
N ALA A 217 7.24 6.22 6.96
CA ALA A 217 6.61 6.85 5.82
C ALA A 217 5.35 6.12 5.33
N CYS A 218 5.21 4.82 5.57
CA CYS A 218 4.23 3.94 4.94
C CYS A 218 3.46 3.11 5.98
N ASN A 219 2.18 2.83 5.71
CA ASN A 219 1.41 1.92 6.57
C ASN A 219 1.67 0.44 6.27
N LEU A 220 2.02 0.15 5.03
CA LEU A 220 2.50 -1.15 4.60
C LEU A 220 3.39 -0.99 3.38
N TRP A 221 4.25 -1.98 3.11
CA TRP A 221 5.14 -1.93 1.97
C TRP A 221 5.34 -3.30 1.33
N ARG A 222 5.29 -3.34 -0.01
CA ARG A 222 5.63 -4.53 -0.79
C ARG A 222 7.14 -4.72 -0.79
N ASN A 223 7.60 -5.88 -0.36
CA ASN A 223 9.03 -6.17 -0.23
C ASN A 223 9.63 -6.81 -1.49
N TYR A 224 8.87 -7.67 -2.15
CA TYR A 224 9.39 -8.60 -3.16
C TYR A 224 8.56 -8.58 -4.45
N GLY A 225 8.91 -9.45 -5.40
CA GLY A 225 8.21 -9.59 -6.68
C GLY A 225 6.72 -9.90 -6.52
N ASP A 226 5.97 -9.64 -7.59
CA ASP A 226 4.53 -9.86 -7.63
C ASP A 226 4.17 -11.35 -7.51
N ILE A 227 3.08 -11.61 -6.81
CA ILE A 227 2.45 -12.91 -6.76
C ILE A 227 1.76 -13.18 -8.10
N GLU A 228 1.82 -14.43 -8.54
CA GLU A 228 1.10 -14.94 -9.70
C GLU A 228 0.27 -16.17 -9.28
N ASP A 229 -0.83 -16.48 -9.96
CA ASP A 229 -1.66 -17.70 -9.77
C ASP A 229 -0.90 -19.01 -10.05
N SER A 230 0.09 -19.29 -9.22
CA SER A 230 0.91 -20.48 -9.28
C SER A 230 1.49 -20.82 -7.91
N TRP A 231 1.53 -22.12 -7.61
CA TRP A 231 2.22 -22.62 -6.42
C TRP A 231 3.72 -22.24 -6.42
N ALA A 232 4.33 -22.13 -7.60
CA ALA A 232 5.72 -21.72 -7.73
C ALA A 232 5.95 -20.29 -7.19
N SER A 233 5.08 -19.34 -7.53
CA SER A 233 5.15 -17.97 -7.02
C SER A 233 4.98 -17.91 -5.49
N VAL A 234 3.98 -18.63 -4.95
CA VAL A 234 3.79 -18.76 -3.49
C VAL A 234 5.05 -19.30 -2.80
N GLN A 235 5.65 -20.36 -3.35
CA GLN A 235 6.88 -20.93 -2.79
C GLN A 235 8.06 -19.95 -2.87
N ASP A 236 8.17 -19.19 -3.95
CA ASP A 236 9.27 -18.23 -4.12
C ASP A 236 9.18 -17.09 -3.10
N ILE A 237 7.99 -16.53 -2.89
CA ILE A 237 7.74 -15.51 -1.85
C ILE A 237 8.05 -16.10 -0.46
N ILE A 238 7.56 -17.30 -0.13
CA ILE A 238 7.88 -17.95 1.15
C ILE A 238 9.40 -18.13 1.32
N ASN A 239 10.11 -18.51 0.26
CA ASN A 239 11.56 -18.68 0.30
C ASN A 239 12.29 -17.36 0.50
N PHE A 240 11.84 -16.26 -0.11
CA PHE A 240 12.36 -14.91 0.15
C PHE A 240 12.25 -14.58 1.64
N TRP A 241 11.06 -14.72 2.23
CA TRP A 241 10.84 -14.48 3.66
C TRP A 241 11.66 -15.41 4.54
N ALA A 242 11.75 -16.71 4.21
CA ALA A 242 12.53 -17.67 4.99
C ALA A 242 14.03 -17.38 5.00
N ARG A 243 14.59 -16.86 3.89
CA ARG A 243 16.00 -16.46 3.80
C ARG A 243 16.27 -15.18 4.57
N ASN A 244 15.36 -14.20 4.44
CA ASN A 244 15.54 -12.85 4.97
C ASN A 244 14.98 -12.64 6.39
N THR A 245 14.29 -13.62 6.97
CA THR A 245 13.93 -13.61 8.40
C THR A 245 15.15 -13.83 9.29
N SER A 246 16.28 -14.30 8.74
CA SER A 246 17.52 -14.49 9.48
C SER A 246 18.23 -13.18 9.87
N THR A 247 17.86 -12.04 9.27
CA THR A 247 18.39 -10.70 9.60
C THR A 247 17.58 -9.97 10.68
N ASP A 248 16.47 -10.54 11.18
CA ASP A 248 15.58 -10.02 12.24
C ASP A 248 14.85 -8.70 11.88
N ILE A 249 15.36 -7.88 10.96
CA ILE A 249 14.81 -6.55 10.69
C ILE A 249 13.41 -6.59 10.08
N LEU A 250 13.17 -7.46 9.10
CA LEU A 250 11.84 -7.59 8.49
C LEU A 250 10.78 -7.90 9.57
N VAL A 251 11.10 -8.78 10.52
CA VAL A 251 10.20 -9.13 11.62
C VAL A 251 10.06 -7.96 12.60
N ARG A 252 11.16 -7.31 12.99
CA ARG A 252 11.16 -6.19 13.95
C ARG A 252 10.52 -4.91 13.42
N ALA A 253 10.57 -4.69 12.11
CA ALA A 253 10.01 -3.50 11.47
C ALA A 253 8.49 -3.60 11.27
N ALA A 254 7.88 -4.78 11.39
CA ALA A 254 6.44 -4.93 11.29
C ALA A 254 5.75 -4.74 12.64
N GLY A 255 4.64 -4.00 12.67
CA GLY A 255 3.85 -3.76 13.87
C GLY A 255 2.62 -2.87 13.60
N PRO A 256 1.83 -2.55 14.64
CA PRO A 256 0.67 -1.68 14.50
C PRO A 256 1.01 -0.36 13.81
N GLY A 257 0.40 -0.14 12.65
CA GLY A 257 0.57 1.04 11.82
C GLY A 257 1.54 0.87 10.65
N HIS A 258 2.32 -0.22 10.58
CA HIS A 258 3.43 -0.39 9.64
C HIS A 258 3.74 -1.89 9.37
N TRP A 259 3.33 -2.42 8.23
CA TRP A 259 3.41 -3.86 7.93
C TRP A 259 4.25 -4.20 6.70
N ASN A 260 4.93 -5.34 6.76
CA ASN A 260 5.39 -6.01 5.54
C ASN A 260 4.20 -6.51 4.72
N ASP A 261 4.31 -6.40 3.40
CA ASP A 261 3.33 -6.90 2.45
C ASP A 261 3.96 -7.98 1.55
N PRO A 262 3.60 -9.27 1.74
CA PRO A 262 4.05 -10.38 0.90
C PRO A 262 3.24 -10.51 -0.41
N ASP A 263 2.41 -9.52 -0.73
CA ASP A 263 1.43 -9.50 -1.82
C ASP A 263 0.11 -10.23 -1.51
N MET A 264 -0.81 -10.20 -2.49
CA MET A 264 -2.20 -10.66 -2.40
C MET A 264 -2.37 -12.15 -2.07
N ILE A 265 -3.58 -12.51 -1.60
CA ILE A 265 -4.03 -13.89 -1.46
C ILE A 265 -4.63 -14.38 -2.79
N LEU A 266 -4.22 -15.57 -3.25
CA LEU A 266 -4.74 -16.28 -4.43
C LEU A 266 -6.03 -17.07 -4.12
#